data_AF-A0A353P0A4-F1
#
_entry.id   AF-A0A353P0A4-F1
#
_cell.length_a   1.000
_cell.length_b   1.000
_cell.length_c   1.000
_cell.angle_alpha   90.00
_cell.angle_beta   90.00
_cell.angle_gamma   90.00
#
_symmetry.space_group_name_H-M   'P 1'
#
loop_
_entity.id
_entity.type
_entity.pdbx_description
1 polymer ?
#
loop_
_entity_poly.entity_id
_entity_poly.type
_entity_poly.pdbx_seq_one_letter_code
_entity_poly.pdbx_strand_id
1 'polypeptide(L)' 'MKGKKFMNKFIKITTGFTVQEYRKNPAGKFVCTGQAFIAGDQVDYEDENGNLISPPPDHQYQQFKMVL' A
#
# COMPACT_ATOMS: atom_id res chain seq x y z
N MET A 1 -3.64 27.95 25.25
CA MET A 1 -3.74 27.58 23.81
C MET A 1 -2.69 26.52 23.52
N LYS A 2 -3.08 25.26 23.31
CA LYS A 2 -2.12 24.22 22.88
C LYS A 2 -1.77 24.52 21.42
N GLY A 3 -0.51 24.83 21.14
CA GLY A 3 -0.01 25.07 19.79
C GLY A 3 -0.40 23.91 18.88
N LYS A 4 -0.96 24.22 17.71
CA LYS A 4 -1.31 23.24 16.69
C LYS A 4 -0.01 22.56 16.27
N LYS A 5 0.23 21.32 16.73
CA LYS A 5 1.41 20.54 16.32
C LYS A 5 1.23 20.23 14.84
N PHE A 6 2.02 20.88 13.98
CA PHE A 6 2.02 20.58 12.56
C PHE A 6 2.65 19.20 12.37
N MET A 7 1.88 18.27 11.82
CA MET A 7 2.39 16.96 11.45
C MET A 7 3.18 17.10 10.16
N ASN A 8 4.50 16.98 10.24
CA ASN A 8 5.39 17.15 9.09
C ASN A 8 5.52 15.87 8.24
N LYS A 9 5.15 14.71 8.80
CA LYS A 9 5.24 13.40 8.17
C LYS A 9 4.19 12.46 8.73
N PHE A 10 3.64 11.59 7.87
CA PHE A 10 2.86 10.42 8.26
C PHE A 10 3.25 9.24 7.39
N ILE A 11 3.00 8.03 7.88
CA ILE A 11 3.15 6.77 7.15
C ILE A 11 1.76 6.28 6.80
N LYS A 12 1.53 5.93 5.54
CA LYS A 12 0.31 5.27 5.07
C LYS A 12 0.62 3.79 4.87
N ILE A 13 -0.05 2.93 5.61
CA ILE A 13 0.08 1.47 5.52
C ILE A 13 -1.08 0.95 4.69
N THR A 14 -0.80 0.09 3.71
CA THR A 14 -1.84 -0.50 2.86
C THR A 14 -1.73 -2.01 2.81
N THR A 15 -2.85 -2.71 2.99
CA THR A 15 -2.95 -4.15 2.74
C THR A 15 -3.35 -4.39 1.30
N GLY A 16 -2.74 -5.37 0.63
CA GLY A 16 -3.05 -5.70 -0.77
C GLY A 16 -3.02 -7.18 -1.08
N PHE A 17 -3.42 -7.53 -2.29
CA PHE A 17 -3.38 -8.89 -2.83
C PHE A 17 -2.26 -9.01 -3.85
N THR A 18 -1.55 -10.14 -3.83
CA THR A 18 -0.68 -10.53 -4.94
C THR A 18 -1.49 -11.42 -5.89
N VAL A 19 -1.60 -11.01 -7.14
CA VAL A 19 -2.20 -11.82 -8.21
C VAL A 19 -1.08 -12.38 -9.07
N GLN A 20 -1.09 -13.68 -9.28
CA GLN A 20 -0.11 -14.38 -10.12
C GLN A 20 -0.83 -15.13 -11.24
N GLU A 21 -0.35 -14.95 -12.46
CA GLU A 21 -0.80 -15.70 -13.63
C GLU A 21 0.16 -16.87 -13.87
N TYR A 22 -0.39 -18.08 -13.99
CA TYR A 22 0.38 -19.28 -14.31
C TYR A 22 -0.07 -19.87 -15.65
N ARG A 23 0.90 -20.30 -16.46
CA ARG A 23 0.65 -21.04 -17.71
C ARG A 23 1.45 -22.34 -17.73
N LYS A 24 0.95 -23.36 -18.44
CA LYS A 24 1.72 -24.58 -18.66
C LYS A 24 2.85 -24.31 -19.66
N ASN A 25 4.06 -24.75 -19.32
CA ASN A 25 5.17 -24.81 -20.25
C ASN A 25 5.07 -26.07 -21.15
N PRO A 26 5.96 -26.25 -22.15
CA PRO A 26 5.95 -27.45 -23.00
C PRO A 26 6.13 -28.78 -22.25
N ALA A 27 6.71 -28.75 -21.05
CA ALA A 27 6.82 -29.93 -20.17
C ALA A 27 5.55 -30.17 -19.33
N GLY A 28 4.47 -29.43 -19.56
CA GLY A 28 3.19 -29.58 -18.88
C GLY A 28 3.15 -29.01 -17.45
N LYS A 29 4.21 -28.35 -16.99
CA LYS A 29 4.29 -27.76 -15.64
C LYS A 29 3.79 -26.33 -15.64
N PHE A 30 3.03 -25.94 -14.61
CA PHE A 30 2.66 -24.54 -14.40
C PHE A 30 3.89 -23.71 -14.02
N VAL A 31 4.09 -22.60 -14.73
CA VAL A 31 5.12 -21.60 -14.44
C VAL A 31 4.44 -20.23 -14.31
N CYS A 32 4.91 -19.41 -13.37
CA CYS A 32 4.41 -18.05 -13.20
C CYS A 32 4.88 -17.21 -14.40
N THR A 33 3.94 -16.59 -15.11
CA THR A 33 4.18 -15.77 -16.30
C THR A 33 3.85 -14.29 -16.08
N GLY A 34 3.19 -13.97 -14.98
CA GLY A 34 2.84 -12.60 -14.63
C GLY A 34 2.57 -12.49 -13.14
N GLN A 35 2.94 -11.35 -12.56
CA GLN A 35 2.65 -11.02 -11.17
C GLN A 35 2.27 -9.56 -11.07
N ALA A 36 1.19 -9.27 -10.35
CA ALA A 36 0.75 -7.93 -10.01
C ALA A 36 0.50 -7.85 -8.50
N PHE A 37 0.80 -6.69 -7.91
CA PHE A 37 0.38 -6.35 -6.56
C PHE A 37 -0.78 -5.36 -6.65
N ILE A 38 -1.91 -5.71 -6.05
CA ILE A 38 -3.11 -4.90 -5.98
C ILE A 38 -3.21 -4.39 -4.56
N ALA A 39 -2.80 -3.14 -4.32
CA ALA A 39 -3.05 -2.49 -3.05
C ALA A 39 -4.57 -2.35 -2.82
N GLY A 40 -5.03 -2.76 -1.64
CA GLY A 40 -6.42 -2.69 -1.19
C GLY A 40 -6.67 -1.58 -0.17
N ASP A 41 -7.91 -1.52 0.31
CA ASP A 41 -8.47 -0.36 1.03
C ASP A 41 -8.27 -0.35 2.55
N GLN A 42 -7.56 -1.33 3.13
CA GLN A 42 -7.15 -1.17 4.53
C GLN A 42 -6.00 -0.17 4.55
N VAL A 43 -6.35 1.07 4.90
CA VAL A 43 -5.42 2.18 4.97
C VAL A 43 -5.30 2.67 6.41
N ASP A 44 -4.25 2.23 7.08
CA ASP A 44 -3.87 2.74 8.40
C ASP A 44 -2.87 3.88 8.24
N TYR A 45 -2.89 4.83 9.18
CA TYR A 45 -1.99 5.99 9.18
C TYR A 45 -1.27 6.07 10.51
N GLU A 46 0.04 6.25 10.47
CA GLU A 46 0.88 6.37 11.67
C GLU A 46 1.73 7.64 11.66
N ASP A 47 1.96 8.21 12.84
CA ASP A 47 2.90 9.30 13.04
C ASP A 47 4.36 8.81 13.05
N GLU A 48 5.32 9.73 13.20
CA GLU A 48 6.74 9.41 13.24
C GLU A 48 7.17 8.50 14.41
N ASN A 49 6.31 8.32 15.42
CA ASN A 49 6.55 7.48 16.59
C ASN A 49 5.76 6.16 16.52
N GLY A 50 5.07 5.88 15.40
CA GLY A 50 4.25 4.68 15.23
C GLY A 50 2.88 4.75 15.92
N ASN A 51 2.42 5.94 16.33
CA ASN A 51 1.07 6.08 16.88
C ASN A 51 0.05 6.19 15.75
N LEU A 52 -1.07 5.47 15.86
CA LEU A 52 -2.18 5.55 14.91
C LEU A 52 -2.77 6.98 14.85
N ILE A 53 -3.02 7.44 13.64
CA ILE A 53 -3.65 8.73 13.33
C ILE A 53 -5.10 8.47 12.94
N SER A 54 -6.03 9.06 13.70
CA SER A 54 -7.46 9.06 13.38
C SER A 54 -8.09 10.41 13.76
N PRO A 55 -8.81 11.09 12.85
CA PRO A 55 -9.10 10.69 11.46
C PRO A 55 -7.84 10.80 10.55
N PRO A 56 -7.85 10.15 9.37
CA PRO A 56 -6.77 10.24 8.41
C PRO A 56 -6.35 11.69 8.10
N PRO A 57 -5.06 11.95 7.85
CA PRO A 57 -4.61 13.28 7.47
C PRO A 57 -5.15 13.68 6.10
N ASP A 58 -5.42 14.97 5.96
CA ASP A 58 -5.75 15.56 4.66
C ASP A 58 -4.52 15.51 3.75
N HIS A 59 -4.63 14.75 2.66
CA HIS A 59 -3.57 14.59 1.67
C HIS A 59 -4.20 14.32 0.30
N GLN A 60 -3.50 14.73 -0.76
CA GLN A 60 -3.88 14.34 -2.11
C GLN A 60 -3.74 12.81 -2.25
N TYR A 61 -4.83 12.14 -2.63
CA TYR A 61 -4.78 10.72 -2.91
C TYR A 61 -3.82 10.45 -4.07
N GLN A 62 -2.82 9.62 -3.81
CA GLN A 62 -1.91 9.10 -4.83
C GLN A 62 -2.31 7.65 -5.13
N GLN A 63 -2.58 7.36 -6.40
CA GLN A 63 -2.80 5.99 -6.85
C GLN A 63 -1.56 5.14 -6.60
N PHE A 64 -1.78 3.86 -6.31
CA PHE A 64 -0.75 2.84 -6.11
C PHE A 64 -0.03 2.46 -7.42
N LYS A 65 0.50 3.44 -8.16
CA LYS A 65 1.38 3.15 -9.28
C LYS A 65 2.76 2.83 -8.71
N MET A 66 3.08 1.54 -8.69
CA MET A 66 4.46 1.08 -8.54
C MET A 66 5.21 1.50 -9.82
N VAL A 67 5.80 2.69 -9.82
CA VAL A 67 6.81 3.03 -10.81
C VAL A 67 8.09 2.37 -10.32
N LEU A 68 8.55 1.34 -11.06
CA LEU A 68 9.86 0.71 -10.89
C LEU A 68 10.96 1.73 -11.15
#